data_AF-A0A840IFA4-F1
#
_entry.id   AF-A0A840IFA4-F1
#
_cell.length_a   1.000
_cell.length_b   1.000
_cell.length_c   1.000
_cell.angle_alpha   90.00
_cell.angle_beta   90.00
_cell.angle_gamma   90.00
#
_symmetry.space_group_name_H-M   'P 1'
#
loop_
_entity.id
_entity.type
_entity.pdbx_description
1 polymer ?
#
loop_
_entity_poly.entity_id
_entity_poly.type
_entity_poly.pdbx_seq_one_letter_code
_entity_poly.pdbx_strand_id
1 'polypeptide(L)'
;MAKQQKQRPMRMEQRGSLEAMQRLEGRSDEDLAAETKFKAAAYAILGARAAERYDAKATRAWYSRAIAAARPQERLQLRRMADASIALAERRAGDLKDAVEKLGQRPPSNRQLLILQFMGLLAPPPGSSILIRLRGYAIIIGLFVVLLAIGFGLAKLVALPFGGVGTIGGFLLGIVLIIVILGVMALLGRRRQARARAKAAG
;
A
#
# COMPACT_ATOMS: atom_id res chain seq x y z
N MET A 1 -39.80 1.71 -32.07
CA MET A 1 -39.32 2.47 -30.90
C MET A 1 -39.53 1.70 -29.58
N ALA A 2 -38.78 0.62 -29.29
CA ALA A 2 -39.09 -0.27 -28.15
C ALA A 2 -37.88 -0.77 -27.32
N LYS A 3 -36.75 -0.03 -27.29
CA LYS A 3 -35.55 -0.42 -26.49
C LYS A 3 -35.23 0.49 -25.30
N GLN A 4 -35.93 1.61 -25.09
CA GLN A 4 -35.60 2.56 -24.02
C GLN A 4 -36.23 2.25 -22.64
N GLN A 5 -37.30 1.46 -22.57
CA GLN A 5 -38.04 1.24 -21.31
C GLN A 5 -37.30 0.31 -20.32
N LYS A 6 -36.51 -0.66 -20.79
CA LYS A 6 -35.72 -1.56 -19.92
C LYS A 6 -34.47 -0.91 -19.31
N GLN A 7 -33.96 0.17 -19.90
CA GLN A 7 -32.73 0.82 -19.42
C GLN A 7 -32.95 1.77 -18.25
N ARG A 8 -34.16 2.35 -18.13
CA ARG A 8 -34.53 3.26 -17.03
C ARG A 8 -34.52 2.60 -15.64
N PRO A 9 -35.09 1.41 -15.41
CA PRO A 9 -35.00 0.75 -14.11
C PRO A 9 -33.56 0.37 -13.74
N MET A 10 -32.77 -0.13 -14.70
CA MET A 10 -31.37 -0.51 -14.46
C MET A 10 -30.48 0.69 -14.05
N ARG A 11 -30.72 1.88 -14.61
CA ARG A 11 -30.00 3.10 -14.22
C ARG A 11 -30.41 3.65 -12.85
N MET A 12 -31.65 3.46 -12.41
CA MET A 12 -32.08 3.83 -11.06
C MET A 12 -31.50 2.89 -10.00
N GLU A 13 -31.42 1.59 -10.29
CA GLU A 13 -30.92 0.59 -9.33
C GLU A 13 -29.42 0.76 -9.02
N GLN A 14 -28.58 1.02 -10.04
CA GLN A 14 -27.14 1.32 -9.83
C GLN A 14 -26.90 2.61 -9.04
N ARG A 15 -27.83 3.57 -9.09
CA ARG A 15 -27.78 4.77 -8.24
C ARG A 15 -28.08 4.42 -6.79
N GLY A 16 -29.01 3.50 -6.55
CA GLY A 16 -29.37 3.04 -5.21
C GLY A 16 -28.25 2.31 -4.48
N SER A 17 -27.42 1.53 -5.19
CA SER A 17 -26.26 0.86 -4.58
C SER A 17 -25.15 1.84 -4.17
N LEU A 18 -24.91 2.88 -4.97
CA LEU A 18 -23.96 3.95 -4.64
C LEU A 18 -24.46 4.82 -3.48
N GLU A 19 -25.75 5.12 -3.46
CA GLU A 19 -26.39 5.86 -2.36
C GLU A 19 -26.34 5.06 -1.04
N ALA A 20 -26.53 3.74 -1.10
CA ALA A 20 -26.38 2.87 0.07
C ALA A 20 -24.95 2.88 0.61
N MET A 21 -23.92 2.90 -0.26
CA MET A 21 -22.54 3.03 0.16
C MET A 21 -22.26 4.37 0.84
N GLN A 22 -22.73 5.49 0.27
CA GLN A 22 -22.54 6.83 0.85
C GLN A 22 -23.17 6.95 2.24
N ARG A 23 -24.36 6.37 2.46
CA ARG A 23 -25.02 6.37 3.77
C ARG A 23 -24.29 5.56 4.84
N LEU A 24 -23.50 4.57 4.42
CA LEU A 24 -22.79 3.66 5.31
C LEU A 24 -21.32 4.04 5.51
N GLU A 25 -20.77 4.93 4.70
CA GLU A 25 -19.34 5.29 4.69
C GLU A 25 -18.81 5.78 6.05
N GLY A 26 -19.65 6.49 6.82
CA GLY A 26 -19.30 7.00 8.15
C GLY A 26 -19.48 6.03 9.31
N ARG A 27 -19.96 4.79 9.09
CA ARG A 27 -20.22 3.83 10.18
C ARG A 27 -18.96 3.08 10.62
N SER A 28 -18.93 2.59 11.85
CA SER A 28 -17.82 1.78 12.38
C SER A 28 -17.68 0.43 11.65
N ASP A 29 -16.51 -0.21 11.76
CA ASP A 29 -16.30 -1.53 11.14
C ASP A 29 -17.24 -2.58 11.76
N GLU A 30 -17.54 -2.47 13.06
CA GLU A 30 -18.47 -3.33 13.79
C GLU A 30 -19.91 -3.17 13.32
N ASP A 31 -20.38 -1.92 13.17
CA ASP A 31 -21.73 -1.62 12.70
C ASP A 31 -21.94 -2.06 11.25
N LEU A 32 -20.90 -1.95 10.41
CA LEU A 32 -20.92 -2.44 9.03
C LEU A 32 -20.98 -3.96 8.96
N ALA A 33 -20.32 -4.67 9.88
CA ALA A 33 -20.38 -6.13 9.93
C ALA A 33 -21.76 -6.64 10.39
N ALA A 34 -22.45 -5.87 11.25
CA ALA A 34 -23.79 -6.18 11.73
C ALA A 34 -24.92 -5.76 10.76
N GLU A 35 -24.63 -4.93 9.75
CA GLU A 35 -25.61 -4.40 8.82
C GLU A 35 -26.33 -5.52 8.04
N THR A 36 -27.67 -5.48 8.04
CA THR A 36 -28.48 -6.53 7.41
C THR A 36 -29.15 -6.10 6.12
N LYS A 37 -29.47 -4.81 5.97
CA LYS A 37 -30.28 -4.29 4.87
C LYS A 37 -29.45 -4.07 3.60
N PHE A 38 -28.24 -3.53 3.77
CA PHE A 38 -27.32 -3.25 2.67
C PHE A 38 -26.00 -4.04 2.80
N LYS A 39 -26.11 -5.34 3.08
CA LYS A 39 -24.96 -6.25 3.30
C LYS A 39 -23.87 -6.15 2.22
N ALA A 40 -24.26 -6.12 0.94
CA ALA A 40 -23.32 -6.05 -0.17
C ALA A 40 -22.49 -4.74 -0.14
N ALA A 41 -23.13 -3.61 0.16
CA ALA A 41 -22.47 -2.32 0.29
C ALA A 41 -21.57 -2.27 1.54
N ALA A 42 -22.06 -2.79 2.68
CA ALA A 42 -21.29 -2.83 3.92
C ALA A 42 -20.01 -3.66 3.79
N TYR A 43 -20.09 -4.85 3.18
CA TYR A 43 -18.92 -5.67 2.91
C TYR A 43 -17.96 -5.05 1.89
N ALA A 44 -18.46 -4.30 0.90
CA ALA A 44 -17.60 -3.58 -0.04
C ALA A 44 -16.81 -2.47 0.68
N ILE A 45 -17.43 -1.74 1.61
CA ILE A 45 -16.74 -0.71 2.43
C ILE A 45 -15.68 -1.35 3.31
N LEU A 46 -15.99 -2.46 4.01
CA LEU A 46 -15.00 -3.21 4.81
C LEU A 46 -13.84 -3.72 3.94
N GLY A 47 -14.13 -4.17 2.72
CA GLY A 47 -13.12 -4.57 1.74
C GLY A 47 -12.23 -3.42 1.29
N ALA A 48 -12.80 -2.23 1.08
CA ALA A 48 -12.06 -1.02 0.75
C ALA A 48 -11.16 -0.55 1.92
N ARG A 49 -11.68 -0.51 3.15
CA ARG A 49 -10.89 -0.19 4.36
C ARG A 49 -9.77 -1.20 4.63
N ALA A 50 -10.00 -2.48 4.32
CA ALA A 50 -8.94 -3.49 4.38
C ALA A 50 -7.85 -3.24 3.32
N ALA A 51 -8.23 -2.74 2.13
CA ALA A 51 -7.29 -2.42 1.07
C ALA A 51 -6.40 -1.21 1.41
N GLU A 52 -6.97 -0.19 2.07
CA GLU A 52 -6.21 0.94 2.60
C GLU A 52 -5.19 0.52 3.66
N ARG A 53 -5.51 -0.51 4.45
CA ARG A 53 -4.60 -1.17 5.39
C ARG A 53 -3.58 -2.11 4.74
N TYR A 54 -3.60 -2.25 3.41
CA TYR A 54 -2.77 -3.18 2.63
C TYR A 54 -2.97 -4.67 2.99
N ASP A 55 -4.14 -5.05 3.50
CA ASP A 55 -4.46 -6.46 3.79
C ASP A 55 -5.18 -7.12 2.60
N ALA A 56 -4.39 -7.64 1.68
CA ALA A 56 -4.89 -8.31 0.48
C ALA A 56 -5.72 -9.58 0.77
N LYS A 57 -5.56 -10.22 1.94
CA LYS A 57 -6.34 -11.41 2.30
C LYS A 57 -7.73 -11.01 2.79
N ALA A 58 -7.80 -10.04 3.70
CA ALA A 58 -9.06 -9.50 4.18
C ALA A 58 -9.86 -8.82 3.06
N THR A 59 -9.21 -8.02 2.20
CA THR A 59 -9.85 -7.38 1.05
C THR A 59 -10.57 -8.42 0.17
N ARG A 60 -9.90 -9.50 -0.22
CA ARG A 60 -10.52 -10.58 -1.03
C ARG A 60 -11.69 -11.24 -0.33
N ALA A 61 -11.55 -11.53 0.96
CA ALA A 61 -12.59 -12.19 1.74
C ALA A 61 -13.85 -11.32 1.89
N TRP A 62 -13.69 -10.01 2.08
CA TRP A 62 -14.82 -9.08 2.17
C TRP A 62 -15.48 -8.85 0.82
N TYR A 63 -14.71 -8.67 -0.25
CA TYR A 63 -15.29 -8.51 -1.59
C TYR A 63 -15.95 -9.78 -2.13
N SER A 64 -15.46 -10.98 -1.79
CA SER A 64 -16.15 -12.22 -2.17
C SER A 64 -17.51 -12.35 -1.48
N ARG A 65 -17.60 -11.99 -0.20
CA ARG A 65 -18.86 -11.89 0.56
C ARG A 65 -19.79 -10.81 -0.01
N ALA A 66 -19.24 -9.66 -0.39
CA ALA A 66 -19.99 -8.58 -1.03
C ALA A 66 -20.63 -9.04 -2.35
N ILE A 67 -19.85 -9.68 -3.22
CA ILE A 67 -20.34 -10.20 -4.52
C ILE A 67 -21.37 -11.31 -4.33
N ALA A 68 -21.20 -12.18 -3.32
CA ALA A 68 -22.16 -13.23 -3.00
C ALA A 68 -23.50 -12.66 -2.52
N ALA A 69 -23.47 -11.61 -1.69
CA ALA A 69 -24.65 -10.91 -1.19
C ALA A 69 -25.27 -9.95 -2.23
N ALA A 70 -24.55 -9.62 -3.29
CA ALA A 70 -24.96 -8.63 -4.28
C ALA A 70 -25.91 -9.19 -5.35
N ARG A 71 -26.75 -8.28 -5.85
CA ARG A 71 -27.65 -8.53 -6.97
C ARG A 71 -26.86 -8.75 -8.27
N PRO A 72 -27.34 -9.55 -9.23
CA PRO A 72 -26.62 -9.87 -10.46
C PRO A 72 -26.10 -8.65 -11.24
N GLN A 73 -26.85 -7.54 -11.21
CA GLN A 73 -26.51 -6.31 -11.91
C GLN A 73 -25.33 -5.56 -11.27
N GLU A 74 -25.23 -5.61 -9.94
CA GLU A 74 -24.19 -4.92 -9.14
C GLU A 74 -22.89 -5.72 -9.08
N ARG A 75 -22.97 -7.05 -9.30
CA ARG A 75 -21.80 -7.95 -9.25
C ARG A 75 -20.68 -7.51 -10.18
N LEU A 76 -21.00 -7.00 -11.37
CA LEU A 76 -19.98 -6.54 -12.31
C LEU A 76 -19.24 -5.30 -11.77
N GLN A 77 -19.96 -4.34 -11.21
CA GLN A 77 -19.37 -3.14 -10.62
C GLN A 77 -18.53 -3.52 -9.39
N LEU A 78 -19.05 -4.37 -8.51
CA LEU A 78 -18.32 -4.86 -7.32
C LEU A 78 -17.08 -5.66 -7.67
N ARG A 79 -17.10 -6.46 -8.76
CA ARG A 79 -15.90 -7.15 -9.26
C ARG A 79 -14.83 -6.17 -9.71
N ARG A 80 -15.20 -5.16 -10.50
CA ARG A 80 -14.26 -4.11 -10.93
C ARG A 80 -13.70 -3.31 -9.75
N MET A 81 -14.54 -3.01 -8.76
CA MET A 81 -14.14 -2.33 -7.53
C MET A 81 -13.19 -3.21 -6.68
N ALA A 82 -13.48 -4.51 -6.60
CA ALA A 82 -12.65 -5.49 -5.94
C ALA A 82 -11.28 -5.60 -6.61
N ASP A 83 -11.21 -5.66 -7.95
CA ASP A 83 -9.96 -5.74 -8.70
C ASP A 83 -9.06 -4.53 -8.40
N ALA A 84 -9.64 -3.31 -8.42
CA ALA A 84 -8.91 -2.09 -8.06
C ALA A 84 -8.44 -2.10 -6.59
N SER A 85 -9.31 -2.51 -5.66
CA SER A 85 -8.98 -2.56 -4.24
C SER A 85 -7.93 -3.63 -3.91
N ILE A 86 -7.96 -4.78 -4.58
CA ILE A 86 -6.96 -5.84 -4.43
C ILE A 86 -5.62 -5.38 -5.00
N ALA A 87 -5.61 -4.73 -6.17
CA ALA A 87 -4.39 -4.18 -6.75
C ALA A 87 -3.73 -3.13 -5.83
N LEU A 88 -4.54 -2.28 -5.17
CA LEU A 88 -4.07 -1.37 -4.15
C LEU A 88 -3.49 -2.11 -2.94
N ALA A 89 -4.21 -3.09 -2.40
CA ALA A 89 -3.79 -3.85 -1.22
C ALA A 89 -2.48 -4.62 -1.48
N GLU A 90 -2.31 -5.15 -2.69
CA GLU A 90 -1.11 -5.84 -3.12
C GLU A 90 0.01 -4.92 -3.62
N ARG A 91 -0.21 -3.60 -3.62
CA ARG A 91 0.78 -2.60 -4.05
C ARG A 91 1.22 -2.79 -5.51
N ARG A 92 0.30 -3.24 -6.37
CA ARG A 92 0.54 -3.46 -7.80
C ARG A 92 0.11 -2.25 -8.61
N ALA A 93 1.04 -1.31 -8.81
CA ALA A 93 0.79 -0.05 -9.49
C ALA A 93 0.25 -0.20 -10.92
N GLY A 94 0.77 -1.16 -11.69
CA GLY A 94 0.28 -1.44 -13.06
C GLY A 94 -1.17 -1.91 -13.07
N ASP A 95 -1.45 -2.99 -12.33
CA ASP A 95 -2.80 -3.55 -12.22
C ASP A 95 -3.83 -2.56 -11.66
N LEU A 96 -3.40 -1.67 -10.75
CA LEU A 96 -4.24 -0.61 -10.19
C LEU A 96 -4.65 0.42 -11.25
N LYS A 97 -3.71 0.87 -12.08
CA LYS A 97 -4.00 1.82 -13.16
C LYS A 97 -5.02 1.24 -14.14
N ASP A 98 -4.80 0.01 -14.58
CA ASP A 98 -5.68 -0.68 -15.53
C ASP A 98 -7.07 -0.94 -14.93
N ALA A 99 -7.15 -1.29 -13.64
CA ALA A 99 -8.42 -1.51 -12.95
C ALA A 99 -9.22 -0.20 -12.76
N VAL A 100 -8.55 0.90 -12.41
CA VAL A 100 -9.18 2.23 -12.24
C VAL A 100 -9.66 2.78 -13.59
N GLU A 101 -8.91 2.55 -14.67
CA GLU A 101 -9.32 2.92 -16.03
C GLU A 101 -10.55 2.12 -16.50
N LYS A 102 -10.61 0.81 -16.19
CA LYS A 102 -11.79 -0.04 -16.44
C LYS A 102 -13.02 0.36 -15.61
N LEU A 103 -12.82 1.05 -14.49
CA LEU A 103 -13.89 1.65 -13.67
C LEU A 103 -14.37 3.00 -14.25
N GLY A 104 -13.70 3.55 -15.25
CA GLY A 104 -14.03 4.85 -15.85
C GLY A 104 -13.66 6.05 -14.97
N GLN A 105 -12.83 5.83 -13.95
CA GLN A 105 -12.33 6.91 -13.08
C GLN A 105 -10.99 7.44 -13.62
N ARG A 106 -10.64 8.69 -13.24
CA ARG A 106 -9.32 9.24 -13.60
C ARG A 106 -8.22 8.36 -12.99
N PRO A 107 -7.24 7.91 -13.79
CA PRO A 107 -6.16 7.09 -13.28
C PRO A 107 -5.39 7.86 -12.19
N PRO A 108 -4.87 7.16 -11.17
CA PRO A 108 -4.05 7.76 -10.13
C PRO A 108 -2.80 8.41 -10.75
N SER A 109 -2.31 9.48 -10.11
CA SER A 109 -1.19 10.26 -10.64
C SER A 109 0.08 9.40 -10.77
N ASN A 110 0.92 9.68 -11.78
CA ASN A 110 2.18 8.94 -12.00
C ASN A 110 3.09 8.92 -10.76
N ARG A 111 3.05 9.97 -9.92
CA ARG A 111 3.79 10.03 -8.65
C ARG A 111 3.24 9.05 -7.62
N GLN A 112 1.92 8.93 -7.50
CA GLN A 112 1.28 7.96 -6.59
C GLN A 112 1.55 6.52 -7.05
N LEU A 113 1.53 6.26 -8.37
CA LEU A 113 1.89 4.97 -8.94
C LEU A 113 3.35 4.61 -8.68
N LEU A 114 4.28 5.56 -8.84
CA LEU A 114 5.70 5.37 -8.52
C LEU A 114 5.91 5.04 -7.04
N ILE A 115 5.22 5.73 -6.13
CA ILE A 115 5.31 5.43 -4.69
C ILE A 115 4.79 4.02 -4.39
N LEU A 116 3.65 3.64 -4.99
CA LEU A 116 3.08 2.31 -4.82
C LEU A 116 4.02 1.22 -5.36
N GLN A 117 4.67 1.49 -6.49
CA GLN A 117 5.67 0.62 -7.09
C GLN A 117 6.94 0.49 -6.23
N PHE A 118 7.42 1.60 -5.67
CA PHE A 118 8.54 1.58 -4.71
C PHE A 118 8.20 0.79 -3.46
N MET A 119 6.97 0.93 -2.95
CA MET A 119 6.52 0.22 -1.76
C MET A 119 6.33 -1.28 -2.02
N GLY A 120 5.85 -1.65 -3.21
CA GLY A 120 5.79 -3.04 -3.66
C GLY A 120 7.18 -3.66 -3.92
N LEU A 121 8.16 -2.85 -4.32
CA LEU A 121 9.55 -3.28 -4.53
C LEU A 121 10.27 -3.55 -3.20
N LEU A 122 10.09 -2.67 -2.21
CA LEU A 122 10.78 -2.74 -0.92
C LEU A 122 10.10 -3.70 0.06
N ALA A 123 8.77 -3.74 0.07
CA ALA A 123 7.97 -4.58 0.96
C ALA A 123 6.91 -5.33 0.14
N PRO A 124 7.29 -6.44 -0.52
CA PRO A 124 6.41 -7.19 -1.38
C PRO A 124 5.25 -7.83 -0.60
N PRO A 125 4.06 -7.96 -1.21
CA PRO A 125 2.85 -8.43 -0.53
C PRO A 125 2.97 -9.90 -0.07
N PRO A 126 2.19 -10.31 0.95
CA PRO A 126 2.23 -11.64 1.57
C PRO A 126 1.76 -12.80 0.66
N GLY A 127 1.56 -12.58 -0.64
CA GLY A 127 1.28 -13.60 -1.66
C GLY A 127 2.23 -13.60 -2.87
N SER A 128 3.26 -12.74 -2.90
CA SER A 128 4.23 -12.73 -4.01
C SER A 128 5.14 -13.97 -3.99
N SER A 129 5.60 -14.41 -5.17
CA SER A 129 6.54 -15.54 -5.30
C SER A 129 7.78 -15.33 -4.43
N ILE A 130 8.36 -16.45 -3.95
CA ILE A 130 9.52 -16.45 -3.06
C ILE A 130 10.67 -15.62 -3.66
N LEU A 131 10.84 -15.66 -4.99
CA LEU A 131 11.84 -14.89 -5.73
C LEU A 131 11.67 -13.37 -5.58
N ILE A 132 10.44 -12.86 -5.58
CA ILE A 132 10.17 -11.41 -5.43
C ILE A 132 10.47 -10.96 -4.00
N ARG A 133 10.15 -11.80 -3.00
CA ARG A 133 10.54 -11.54 -1.60
C ARG A 133 12.05 -11.56 -1.42
N LEU A 134 12.71 -12.56 -2.01
CA LEU A 134 14.16 -12.70 -1.97
C LEU A 134 14.84 -11.49 -2.63
N ARG A 135 14.29 -10.96 -3.73
CA ARG A 135 14.77 -9.71 -4.34
C ARG A 135 14.66 -8.52 -3.38
N GLY A 136 13.53 -8.36 -2.69
CA GLY A 136 13.36 -7.30 -1.70
C GLY A 136 14.40 -7.38 -0.58
N TYR A 137 14.61 -8.58 -0.02
CA TYR A 137 15.65 -8.82 0.98
C TYR A 137 17.06 -8.61 0.43
N ALA A 138 17.35 -9.07 -0.78
CA ALA A 138 18.65 -8.90 -1.43
C ALA A 138 18.98 -7.42 -1.67
N ILE A 139 17.98 -6.60 -2.02
CA ILE A 139 18.15 -5.14 -2.14
C ILE A 139 18.50 -4.52 -0.78
N ILE A 140 17.79 -4.91 0.29
CA ILE A 140 18.06 -4.41 1.65
C ILE A 140 19.47 -4.82 2.11
N ILE A 141 19.84 -6.09 1.92
CA ILE A 141 21.16 -6.62 2.26
C ILE A 141 22.24 -5.93 1.43
N GLY A 142 22.03 -5.77 0.12
CA GLY A 142 22.95 -5.07 -0.76
C GLY A 142 23.18 -3.62 -0.32
N LEU A 143 22.11 -2.90 0.05
CA LEU A 143 22.21 -1.55 0.59
C LEU A 143 23.03 -1.52 1.89
N PHE A 144 22.82 -2.51 2.77
CA PHE A 144 23.59 -2.64 4.01
C PHE A 144 25.08 -2.87 3.74
N VAL A 145 25.42 -3.75 2.78
CA VAL A 145 26.79 -4.01 2.36
C VAL A 145 27.44 -2.76 1.76
N VAL A 146 26.72 -2.01 0.93
CA VAL A 146 27.20 -0.72 0.39
C VAL A 146 27.48 0.27 1.51
N LEU A 147 26.59 0.37 2.51
CA LEU A 147 26.79 1.27 3.65
C LEU A 147 28.04 0.88 4.46
N LEU A 148 28.24 -0.43 4.68
CA LEU A 148 29.45 -0.96 5.32
C LEU A 148 30.71 -0.65 4.51
N ALA A 149 30.66 -0.82 3.19
CA ALA A 149 31.78 -0.53 2.31
C ALA A 149 32.14 0.97 2.33
N ILE A 150 31.14 1.85 2.33
CA ILE A 150 31.34 3.30 2.46
C ILE A 150 31.93 3.65 3.83
N GLY A 151 31.37 3.12 4.92
CA GLY A 151 31.86 3.37 6.28
C GLY A 151 33.29 2.89 6.47
N PHE A 152 33.62 1.70 5.95
CA PHE A 152 34.97 1.14 5.95
C PHE A 152 35.93 1.97 5.09
N GLY A 153 35.52 2.36 3.88
CA GLY A 153 36.32 3.19 2.98
C GLY A 153 36.64 4.55 3.61
N LEU A 154 35.66 5.20 4.22
CA LEU A 154 35.84 6.47 4.93
C LEU A 154 36.76 6.31 6.14
N ALA A 155 36.57 5.26 6.94
CA ALA A 155 37.45 5.00 8.09
C ALA A 155 38.92 4.82 7.66
N LYS A 156 39.16 4.11 6.54
CA LYS A 156 40.50 3.90 6.01
C LYS A 156 41.12 5.18 5.42
N LEU A 157 40.32 6.02 4.76
CA LEU A 157 40.75 7.31 4.23
C LEU A 157 41.14 8.28 5.36
N VAL A 158 40.34 8.36 6.42
CA VAL A 158 40.61 9.21 7.58
C VAL A 158 41.82 8.70 8.37
N ALA A 159 42.03 7.39 8.44
CA ALA A 159 43.16 6.77 9.12
C ALA A 159 44.50 6.90 8.37
N LEU A 160 44.46 7.13 7.05
CA LEU A 160 45.66 7.22 6.19
C LEU A 160 46.71 8.23 6.69
N PRO A 161 46.37 9.49 7.04
CA PRO A 161 47.34 10.45 7.58
C PRO A 161 47.90 10.11 8.97
N PHE A 162 47.29 9.17 9.70
CA PHE A 162 47.70 8.79 11.05
C PHE A 162 48.53 7.50 11.10
N GLY A 163 49.14 7.10 9.98
CA GLY A 163 49.94 5.87 9.87
C GLY A 163 49.14 4.63 9.45
N GLY A 164 47.87 4.80 9.09
CA GLY A 164 46.98 3.72 8.66
C GLY A 164 46.43 2.90 9.83
N VAL A 165 45.29 2.24 9.59
CA VAL A 165 44.67 1.33 10.55
C VAL A 165 44.56 -0.05 9.91
N GLY A 166 44.91 -1.09 10.65
CA GLY A 166 44.78 -2.48 10.20
C GLY A 166 43.33 -2.83 9.83
N THR A 167 43.14 -3.84 8.99
CA THR A 167 41.82 -4.24 8.46
C THR A 167 40.76 -4.46 9.56
N ILE A 168 41.16 -5.06 10.69
CA ILE A 168 40.27 -5.30 11.84
C ILE A 168 39.89 -3.98 12.53
N GLY A 169 40.84 -3.06 12.73
CA GLY A 169 40.58 -1.76 13.34
C GLY A 169 39.71 -0.84 12.46
N GLY A 170 39.93 -0.87 11.14
CA GLY A 170 39.13 -0.11 10.18
C GLY A 170 37.69 -0.63 10.09
N PHE A 171 37.50 -1.93 10.25
CA PHE A 171 36.16 -2.54 10.32
C PHE A 171 35.41 -2.13 11.58
N LEU A 172 36.05 -2.16 12.75
CA LEU A 172 35.44 -1.73 14.01
C LEU A 172 35.11 -0.23 14.01
N LEU A 173 36.02 0.62 13.54
CA LEU A 173 35.76 2.06 13.38
C LEU A 173 34.65 2.33 12.36
N GLY A 174 34.60 1.57 11.26
CA GLY A 174 33.51 1.62 10.29
C GLY A 174 32.14 1.29 10.91
N ILE A 175 32.07 0.25 11.75
CA ILE A 175 30.84 -0.11 12.49
C ILE A 175 30.44 1.02 13.44
N VAL A 176 31.37 1.55 14.24
CA VAL A 176 31.08 2.64 15.17
C VAL A 176 30.58 3.88 14.42
N LEU A 177 31.24 4.24 13.31
CA LEU A 177 30.82 5.35 12.46
C LEU A 177 29.39 5.15 11.91
N ILE A 178 29.07 3.94 11.46
CA ILE A 178 27.72 3.62 10.97
C ILE A 178 26.68 3.70 12.08
N ILE A 179 26.98 3.21 13.28
CA ILE A 179 26.10 3.33 14.46
C ILE A 179 25.87 4.81 14.78
N VAL A 180 26.91 5.64 14.75
CA VAL A 180 26.79 7.10 14.98
C VAL A 180 25.94 7.76 13.90
N ILE A 181 26.18 7.46 12.62
CA ILE A 181 25.41 8.01 11.50
C ILE A 181 23.93 7.59 11.60
N LEU A 182 23.66 6.31 11.87
CA LEU A 182 22.30 5.80 12.05
C LEU A 182 21.62 6.41 13.28
N GLY A 183 22.36 6.59 14.38
CA GLY A 183 21.89 7.26 15.58
C GLY A 183 21.49 8.72 15.31
N VAL A 184 22.34 9.46 14.61
CA VAL A 184 22.08 10.86 14.20
C VAL A 184 20.89 10.93 13.24
N MET A 185 20.84 10.06 12.23
CA MET A 185 19.73 9.99 11.27
C MET A 185 18.41 9.61 11.94
N ALA A 186 18.42 8.68 12.89
CA ALA A 186 17.24 8.32 13.68
C ALA A 186 16.77 9.47 14.58
N LEU A 187 17.71 10.21 15.19
CA LEU A 187 17.39 11.38 16.02
C LEU A 187 16.78 12.52 15.18
N LEU A 188 17.38 12.81 14.01
CA LEU A 188 16.89 13.81 13.07
C LEU A 188 15.57 13.38 12.42
N GLY A 189 15.41 12.09 12.10
CA GLY A 189 14.20 11.48 11.59
C GLY A 189 13.04 11.59 12.58
N ARG A 190 13.26 11.24 13.85
CA ARG A 190 12.27 11.42 14.93
C ARG A 190 11.87 12.89 15.08
N ARG A 191 12.83 13.82 15.02
CA ARG A 191 12.55 15.26 15.06
C ARG A 191 11.69 15.74 13.88
N ARG A 192 11.93 15.24 12.67
CA ARG A 192 11.12 15.56 11.48
C ARG A 192 9.73 14.94 11.55
N GLN A 193 9.62 13.69 12.01
CA GLN A 193 8.33 13.02 12.20
C GLN A 193 7.48 13.69 13.29
N ALA A 194 8.09 14.13 14.39
CA ALA A 194 7.41 14.89 15.43
C ALA A 194 6.87 16.24 14.92
N ARG A 195 7.65 16.97 14.12
CA ARG A 195 7.21 18.22 13.48
C ARG A 195 6.09 18.01 12.46
N ALA A 196 6.11 16.91 11.71
CA ALA A 196 5.04 16.58 10.77
C ALA A 196 3.74 16.19 11.50
N ARG A 197 3.82 15.46 12.62
CA ARG A 197 2.66 15.13 13.47
C ARG A 197 2.06 16.37 14.13
N ALA A 198 2.91 17.29 14.62
CA ALA A 198 2.46 18.56 15.20
C ALA A 198 1.73 19.44 14.16
N LYS A 199 2.17 19.43 12.89
CA LYS A 199 1.49 20.13 11.79
C LYS A 199 0.20 19.47 11.29
N ALA A 200 -0.01 18.19 11.61
CA ALA A 200 -1.24 17.47 11.26
C ALA A 200 -2.28 17.51 12.39
N ALA A 201 -1.89 17.95 13.60
CA ALA A 201 -2.73 18.02 14.79
C ALA A 201 -3.17 19.46 15.15
N GLY A 202 -2.72 20.47 14.40
CA GLY A 202 -3.17 21.87 14.50
C GLY A 202 -3.67 22.33 13.14
#